data_AF-A0A2H0SUD4-F1
#
_entry.id   AF-A0A2H0SUD4-F1
#
_cell.length_a   1.000
_cell.length_b   1.000
_cell.length_c   1.000
_cell.angle_alpha   90.00
_cell.angle_beta   90.00
_cell.angle_gamma   90.00
#
_symmetry.space_group_name_H-M   'P 1'
#
loop_
_entity.id
_entity.type
_entity.pdbx_description
1 polymer ?
#
loop_
_entity_poly.entity_id
_entity_poly.type
_entity_poly.pdbx_seq_one_letter_code
_entity_poly.pdbx_strand_id
1 'polypeptide(L)'
;MKILRFLLSKTWYQQLAIISFLLLSGAALLNVLTPKPSPATPFMQNSDGTTTTYTGLTFSGTSPKVPEELPLGKVVASTNLEVEIIKPLEDLYRLNQTSADSGIWLGSRYSMSQNNKTKQLTLSLNAPVETKATITKEKAITLAENYLKELYPKLSLKAQGEGVLLLDRGPELQESQKSEAPLARAFLSPSLLGFPILFGYNYMPAFEVYVSVEGVEKLTI
;
A
#
# COMPACT_ATOMS: atom_id res chain seq x y z
N MET A 1 -12.98 -30.95 -49.25
CA MET A 1 -12.83 -32.41 -49.55
C MET A 1 -11.74 -32.80 -50.55
N LYS A 2 -11.18 -31.90 -51.39
CA LYS A 2 -10.12 -32.26 -52.36
C LYS A 2 -8.71 -32.46 -51.74
N ILE A 3 -8.36 -31.65 -50.73
CA ILE A 3 -7.03 -31.69 -50.07
C ILE A 3 -6.83 -32.98 -49.27
N LEU A 4 -7.87 -33.47 -48.60
CA LEU A 4 -7.81 -34.71 -47.82
C LEU A 4 -7.55 -35.94 -48.71
N ARG A 5 -8.18 -35.99 -49.89
CA ARG A 5 -7.95 -37.06 -50.88
C ARG A 5 -6.56 -37.02 -51.49
N PHE A 6 -5.99 -35.83 -51.68
CA PHE A 6 -4.62 -35.67 -52.16
C PHE A 6 -3.61 -36.16 -51.11
N LEU A 7 -3.80 -35.81 -49.83
CA LEU A 7 -2.92 -36.28 -48.75
C LEU A 7 -2.96 -37.81 -48.59
N LEU A 8 -4.13 -38.44 -48.66
CA LEU A 8 -4.30 -39.90 -48.55
C LEU A 8 -3.58 -40.70 -49.66
N SER A 9 -3.26 -40.08 -50.80
CA SER A 9 -2.50 -40.70 -51.90
C SER A 9 -0.98 -40.66 -51.73
N LYS A 10 -0.47 -40.02 -50.67
CA LYS A 10 0.96 -39.81 -50.40
C LYS A 10 1.45 -40.72 -49.28
N THR A 11 2.72 -41.10 -49.32
CA THR A 11 3.35 -41.86 -48.23
C THR A 11 3.40 -41.03 -46.94
N TRP A 12 3.43 -41.71 -45.79
CA TRP A 12 3.35 -41.05 -44.48
C TRP A 12 4.43 -39.97 -44.26
N TYR A 13 5.65 -40.17 -44.77
CA TYR A 13 6.74 -39.18 -44.67
C TYR A 13 6.52 -37.95 -45.55
N GLN A 14 5.88 -38.11 -46.72
CA GLN A 14 5.50 -36.99 -47.59
C GLN A 14 4.38 -36.15 -46.97
N GLN A 15 3.42 -36.80 -46.30
CA GLN A 15 2.38 -36.11 -45.54
C GLN A 15 2.98 -35.28 -44.40
N LEU A 16 3.94 -35.85 -43.64
CA LEU A 16 4.61 -35.18 -42.55
C LEU A 16 5.39 -33.95 -43.05
N ALA A 17 6.11 -34.07 -44.17
CA ALA A 17 6.86 -32.97 -44.77
C ALA A 17 5.94 -31.81 -45.22
N ILE A 18 4.79 -32.12 -45.82
CA ILE A 18 3.82 -31.10 -46.26
C ILE A 18 3.21 -30.37 -45.05
N ILE A 19 2.83 -31.10 -44.00
CA ILE A 19 2.26 -30.51 -42.77
C ILE A 19 3.30 -29.62 -42.08
N SER A 20 4.55 -30.10 -41.98
CA SER A 20 5.64 -29.34 -41.36
C SER A 20 5.94 -28.06 -42.14
N PHE A 21 5.96 -28.13 -43.47
CA PHE A 21 6.13 -26.96 -44.32
C PHE A 21 5.01 -25.93 -44.15
N LEU A 22 3.76 -26.37 -44.06
CA LEU A 22 2.61 -25.48 -43.83
C LEU A 22 2.66 -24.81 -42.46
N LEU A 23 3.05 -25.55 -41.41
CA LEU A 23 3.18 -25.01 -40.06
C LEU A 23 4.32 -23.98 -39.95
N LEU A 24 5.48 -24.28 -40.55
CA LEU A 24 6.62 -23.35 -40.59
C LEU A 24 6.28 -22.08 -41.38
N SER A 25 5.60 -22.23 -42.52
CA SER A 25 5.14 -21.10 -43.33
C SER A 25 4.12 -20.25 -42.58
N GLY A 26 3.18 -20.87 -41.87
CA GLY A 26 2.21 -20.18 -41.02
C GLY A 26 2.86 -19.44 -39.85
N ALA A 27 3.84 -20.05 -39.18
CA ALA A 27 4.59 -19.42 -38.10
C ALA A 27 5.41 -18.22 -38.59
N ALA A 28 6.04 -18.33 -39.77
CA ALA A 28 6.76 -17.22 -40.39
C ALA A 28 5.81 -16.06 -40.75
N LEU A 29 4.63 -16.37 -41.30
CA LEU A 29 3.62 -15.36 -41.63
C LEU A 29 3.11 -14.64 -40.37
N LEU A 30 2.85 -15.41 -39.30
CA LEU A 30 2.47 -14.86 -38.01
C LEU A 30 3.57 -13.96 -37.46
N ASN A 31 4.85 -14.33 -37.54
CA ASN A 31 5.94 -13.50 -37.05
C ASN A 31 6.13 -12.19 -37.84
N VAL A 32 5.79 -12.19 -39.13
CA VAL A 32 5.76 -10.96 -39.96
C VAL A 32 4.57 -10.07 -39.62
N LEU A 33 3.41 -10.67 -39.30
CA LEU A 33 2.17 -9.95 -38.98
C LEU A 33 2.05 -9.56 -37.51
N THR A 34 2.78 -10.22 -36.61
CA THR A 34 2.79 -9.90 -35.19
C THR A 34 3.58 -8.62 -35.01
N PRO A 35 2.96 -7.52 -34.52
CA PRO A 35 3.67 -6.29 -34.25
C PRO A 35 4.80 -6.59 -33.26
N LYS A 36 6.04 -6.29 -33.64
CA LYS A 36 7.15 -6.33 -32.69
C LYS A 36 6.87 -5.29 -31.60
N PRO A 37 7.22 -5.55 -30.34
CA PRO A 37 7.11 -4.55 -29.29
C PRO A 37 7.88 -3.30 -29.75
N SER A 38 7.14 -2.21 -29.98
CA SER A 38 7.74 -0.95 -30.35
C SER A 38 8.51 -0.42 -29.14
N PRO A 39 9.73 0.12 -29.31
CA PRO A 39 10.39 0.82 -28.21
C PRO A 39 9.45 1.93 -27.72
N ALA A 40 9.17 1.93 -26.41
CA ALA A 40 8.27 2.88 -25.79
C ALA A 40 8.72 4.31 -26.09
N THR A 41 8.01 4.96 -27.00
CA THR A 41 8.19 6.38 -27.31
C THR A 41 7.17 7.14 -26.46
N PRO A 42 7.60 8.15 -25.69
CA PRO A 42 6.69 8.89 -24.82
C PRO A 42 5.81 9.79 -25.67
N PHE A 43 4.55 9.40 -25.88
CA PHE A 43 3.53 10.26 -26.48
C PHE A 43 2.52 10.65 -25.39
N MET A 44 2.31 11.95 -25.19
CA MET A 44 1.06 12.45 -24.62
C MET A 44 0.24 13.06 -25.74
N GLN A 45 -1.00 12.60 -25.87
CA GLN A 45 -1.99 13.16 -26.78
C GLN A 45 -2.72 14.26 -26.00
N ASN A 46 -2.68 15.49 -26.49
CA ASN A 46 -3.43 16.59 -25.88
C ASN A 46 -4.94 16.34 -26.11
N SER A 47 -5.77 16.89 -25.23
CA SER A 47 -7.24 16.76 -25.32
C SER A 47 -7.86 17.42 -26.56
N ASP A 48 -7.10 18.24 -27.28
CA ASP A 48 -7.47 18.86 -28.56
C ASP A 48 -7.09 18.02 -29.79
N GLY A 49 -6.54 16.82 -29.58
CA GLY A 49 -6.13 15.90 -30.65
C GLY A 49 -4.77 16.24 -31.28
N THR A 50 -4.06 17.25 -30.76
CA THR A 50 -2.71 17.58 -31.22
C THR A 50 -1.65 16.71 -30.54
N THR A 51 -0.62 16.33 -31.31
CA THR A 51 0.53 15.56 -30.81
C THR A 51 1.70 16.51 -30.61
N THR A 52 2.14 16.69 -29.37
CA THR A 52 3.33 17.50 -29.07
C THR A 52 4.55 16.61 -28.92
N THR A 53 5.53 16.76 -29.80
CA THR A 53 6.79 16.01 -29.76
C THR A 53 7.82 16.77 -28.93
N TYR A 54 8.04 16.35 -27.68
CA TYR A 54 9.10 16.94 -26.85
C TYR A 54 10.46 16.35 -27.25
N THR A 55 11.25 17.10 -28.01
CA THR A 55 12.67 16.78 -28.25
C THR A 55 13.51 17.40 -27.13
N GLY A 56 14.33 16.60 -26.46
CA GLY A 56 15.28 17.08 -25.44
C GLY A 56 14.90 16.86 -23.97
N LEU A 57 13.87 16.06 -23.67
CA LEU A 57 13.64 15.59 -22.30
C LEU A 57 14.60 14.43 -22.00
N THR A 58 15.76 14.72 -21.42
CA THR A 58 16.54 13.71 -20.71
C THR A 58 15.81 13.38 -19.41
N PHE A 59 15.10 12.25 -19.39
CA PHE A 59 14.62 11.65 -18.16
C PHE A 59 15.83 11.21 -17.34
N SER A 60 16.25 12.04 -16.36
CA SER A 60 17.23 11.65 -15.33
C SER A 60 16.54 10.83 -14.23
N GLY A 61 15.72 9.85 -14.63
CA GLY A 61 15.18 8.85 -13.74
C GLY A 61 15.81 7.54 -14.14
N THR A 62 16.66 6.97 -13.29
CA THR A 62 16.87 5.53 -13.34
C THR A 62 15.48 4.89 -13.29
N SER A 63 15.02 4.29 -14.40
CA SER A 63 13.78 3.51 -14.39
C SER A 63 13.87 2.57 -13.19
N PRO A 64 12.95 2.67 -12.21
CA PRO A 64 13.00 1.79 -11.06
C PRO A 64 12.97 0.36 -11.60
N LYS A 65 14.02 -0.40 -11.29
CA LYS A 65 14.15 -1.78 -11.73
C LYS A 65 13.10 -2.57 -10.95
N VAL A 66 11.90 -2.68 -11.51
CA VAL A 66 10.83 -3.50 -10.93
C VAL A 66 11.35 -4.94 -10.91
N PRO A 67 11.44 -5.60 -9.74
CA PRO A 67 11.90 -6.98 -9.66
C PRO A 67 11.07 -7.88 -10.57
N GLU A 68 11.71 -8.80 -11.29
CA GLU A 68 11.00 -9.81 -12.13
C GLU A 68 10.04 -10.66 -11.29
N GLU A 69 10.34 -10.84 -10.01
CA GLU A 69 9.49 -11.54 -9.05
C GLU A 69 9.21 -10.64 -7.85
N LEU A 70 7.94 -10.38 -7.58
CA LEU A 70 7.53 -9.77 -6.33
C LEU A 70 7.53 -10.86 -5.25
N PRO A 71 8.27 -10.70 -4.14
CA PRO A 71 8.26 -11.68 -3.06
C PRO A 71 6.84 -11.81 -2.51
N LEU A 72 6.25 -12.99 -2.70
CA LEU A 72 4.96 -13.33 -2.10
C LEU A 72 5.18 -13.59 -0.61
N GLY A 73 4.84 -12.61 0.22
CA GLY A 73 4.85 -12.75 1.67
C GLY A 73 3.79 -13.74 2.12
N LYS A 74 4.18 -14.70 2.96
CA LYS A 74 3.22 -15.56 3.68
C LYS A 74 2.85 -14.87 4.99
N VAL A 75 1.58 -14.55 5.18
CA VAL A 75 1.07 -14.03 6.46
C VAL A 75 1.14 -15.16 7.48
N VAL A 76 2.07 -15.07 8.43
CA VAL A 76 2.13 -15.97 9.59
C VAL A 76 1.36 -15.29 10.71
N ALA A 77 0.11 -15.70 10.91
CA ALA A 77 -0.72 -15.21 11.99
C ALA A 77 -0.31 -15.90 13.30
N SER A 78 0.55 -15.28 14.09
CA SER A 78 0.82 -15.73 15.46
C SER A 78 1.16 -14.60 16.43
N THR A 79 0.71 -13.37 16.16
CA THR A 79 0.87 -12.27 17.11
C THR A 79 -0.09 -12.49 18.27
N ASN A 80 0.43 -12.67 19.48
CA ASN A 80 -0.40 -12.67 20.67
C ASN A 80 -0.82 -11.22 20.97
N LEU A 81 -2.05 -10.85 20.61
CA LEU A 81 -2.58 -9.50 20.74
C LEU A 81 -2.37 -8.92 22.15
N GLU A 82 -2.60 -9.73 23.19
CA GLU A 82 -2.48 -9.31 24.58
C GLU A 82 -1.05 -8.89 24.92
N VAL A 83 -0.08 -9.73 24.56
CA VAL A 83 1.32 -9.56 24.94
C VAL A 83 2.05 -8.59 24.02
N GLU A 84 1.77 -8.64 22.72
CA GLU A 84 2.55 -7.93 21.70
C GLU A 84 1.95 -6.57 21.33
N ILE A 85 0.64 -6.36 21.53
CA ILE A 85 -0.04 -5.12 21.15
C ILE A 85 -0.57 -4.36 22.37
N ILE A 86 -1.32 -5.01 23.26
CA ILE A 86 -2.01 -4.37 24.39
C ILE A 86 -1.03 -4.05 25.52
N LYS A 87 -0.22 -5.02 25.97
CA LYS A 87 0.71 -4.82 27.10
C LYS A 87 1.67 -3.63 26.93
N PRO A 88 2.31 -3.42 25.76
CA PRO A 88 3.16 -2.25 25.56
C PRO A 88 2.42 -0.91 25.73
N LEU A 89 1.15 -0.84 25.31
CA LEU A 89 0.31 0.35 25.47
C LEU A 89 -0.10 0.57 26.92
N GLU A 90 -0.48 -0.49 27.63
CA GLU A 90 -0.78 -0.42 29.06
C GLU A 90 0.40 0.13 29.86
N ASP A 91 1.60 -0.40 29.60
CA ASP A 91 2.80 -0.04 30.35
C ASP A 91 3.24 1.40 30.04
N LEU A 92 3.21 1.80 28.76
CA LEU A 92 3.59 3.15 28.33
C LEU A 92 2.64 4.23 28.90
N TYR A 93 1.33 3.98 28.85
CA TYR A 93 0.31 4.96 29.23
C TYR A 93 -0.25 4.76 30.65
N ARG A 94 0.28 3.77 31.39
CA ARG A 94 -0.17 3.38 32.73
C ARG A 94 -1.68 3.14 32.79
N LEU A 95 -2.17 2.36 31.84
CA LEU A 95 -3.60 2.07 31.70
C LEU A 95 -3.99 0.93 32.64
N ASN A 96 -5.11 1.09 33.33
CA ASN A 96 -5.70 0.03 34.15
C ASN A 96 -7.01 -0.44 33.52
N GLN A 97 -7.16 -1.75 33.35
CA GLN A 97 -8.40 -2.31 32.85
C GLN A 97 -9.53 -2.11 33.87
N THR A 98 -10.69 -1.63 33.41
CA THR A 98 -11.82 -1.34 34.31
C THR A 98 -12.47 -2.61 34.86
N SER A 99 -12.52 -3.66 34.04
CA SER A 99 -12.84 -5.04 34.43
C SER A 99 -12.30 -6.01 33.38
N ALA A 100 -12.07 -7.27 33.76
CA ALA A 100 -11.46 -8.29 32.90
C ALA A 100 -12.16 -8.45 31.53
N ASP A 101 -13.49 -8.26 31.47
CA ASP A 101 -14.30 -8.45 30.27
C ASP A 101 -14.73 -7.14 29.59
N SER A 102 -14.37 -5.98 30.15
CA SER A 102 -14.84 -4.67 29.65
C SER A 102 -14.31 -4.33 28.26
N GLY A 103 -13.10 -4.78 27.93
CA GLY A 103 -12.34 -4.25 26.80
C GLY A 103 -12.06 -2.74 26.93
N ILE A 104 -12.03 -2.19 28.15
CA ILE A 104 -11.80 -0.77 28.41
C ILE A 104 -10.68 -0.63 29.44
N TRP A 105 -9.71 0.22 29.11
CA TRP A 105 -8.61 0.60 30.00
C TRP A 105 -8.56 2.12 30.16
N LEU A 106 -8.34 2.57 31.39
CA LEU A 106 -8.31 3.98 31.74
C LEU A 106 -6.94 4.35 32.33
N GLY A 107 -6.37 5.44 31.84
CA GLY A 107 -5.22 6.13 32.42
C GLY A 107 -5.56 7.60 32.70
N SER A 108 -4.58 8.34 33.23
CA SER A 108 -4.78 9.75 33.59
C SER A 108 -4.98 10.65 32.37
N ARG A 109 -4.23 10.43 31.30
CA ARG A 109 -4.26 11.24 30.07
C ARG A 109 -4.90 10.54 28.87
N TYR A 110 -4.87 9.20 28.87
CA TYR A 110 -5.34 8.38 27.76
C TYR A 110 -6.35 7.36 28.25
N SER A 111 -7.21 6.94 27.34
CA SER A 111 -8.09 5.79 27.48
C SER A 111 -7.95 4.90 26.27
N MET A 112 -8.15 3.61 26.48
CA MET A 112 -8.11 2.60 25.44
C MET A 112 -9.38 1.78 25.49
N SER A 113 -9.93 1.47 24.32
CA SER A 113 -11.10 0.61 24.18
C SER A 113 -10.92 -0.37 23.05
N GLN A 114 -11.46 -1.57 23.21
CA GLN A 114 -11.48 -2.60 22.19
C GLN A 114 -12.93 -2.85 21.75
N ASN A 115 -13.16 -2.79 20.44
CA ASN A 115 -14.43 -3.21 19.87
C ASN A 115 -14.50 -4.75 19.87
N ASN A 116 -15.43 -5.32 20.62
CA ASN A 116 -15.55 -6.78 20.74
C ASN A 116 -15.90 -7.50 19.42
N LYS A 117 -16.54 -6.81 18.45
CA LYS A 117 -16.93 -7.37 17.15
C LYS A 117 -15.80 -7.31 16.13
N THR A 118 -15.20 -6.13 15.95
CA THR A 118 -14.14 -5.92 14.94
C THR A 118 -12.75 -6.22 15.47
N LYS A 119 -12.61 -6.42 16.79
CA LYS A 119 -11.34 -6.53 17.52
C LYS A 119 -10.42 -5.31 17.40
N GLN A 120 -10.94 -4.21 16.84
CA GLN A 120 -10.23 -2.95 16.69
C GLN A 120 -9.93 -2.35 18.06
N LEU A 121 -8.68 -1.97 18.28
CA LEU A 121 -8.23 -1.26 19.47
C LEU A 121 -8.15 0.22 19.16
N THR A 122 -8.65 1.08 20.05
CA THR A 122 -8.51 2.53 19.94
C THR A 122 -7.99 3.09 21.24
N LEU A 123 -6.81 3.70 21.20
CA LEU A 123 -6.24 4.53 22.25
C LEU A 123 -6.47 5.99 21.87
N SER A 124 -6.95 6.83 22.79
CA SER A 124 -7.14 8.26 22.57
C SER A 124 -6.83 9.07 23.81
N LEU A 125 -6.38 10.31 23.60
CA LEU A 125 -6.37 11.32 24.64
C LEU A 125 -7.77 11.53 25.21
N ASN A 126 -7.85 11.67 26.54
CA ASN A 126 -9.11 11.94 27.23
C ASN A 126 -9.62 13.37 27.02
N ALA A 127 -8.72 14.28 26.64
CA ALA A 127 -9.04 15.68 26.36
C ALA A 127 -8.27 16.15 25.12
N PRO A 128 -8.89 16.99 24.26
CA PRO A 128 -8.22 17.52 23.08
C PRO A 128 -7.04 18.41 23.47
N VAL A 129 -5.99 18.40 22.65
CA VAL A 129 -4.84 19.30 22.81
C VAL A 129 -5.22 20.70 22.30
N GLU A 130 -5.14 21.70 23.18
CA GLU A 130 -5.32 23.10 22.83
C GLU A 130 -3.99 23.70 22.37
N THR A 131 -3.59 23.42 21.12
CA THR A 131 -2.39 23.99 20.50
C THR A 131 -2.70 24.64 19.16
N LYS A 132 -2.02 25.76 18.88
CA LYS A 132 -2.00 26.41 17.56
C LYS A 132 -0.84 25.94 16.70
N ALA A 133 0.06 25.12 17.24
CA ALA A 133 1.20 24.61 16.50
C ALA A 133 0.74 23.68 15.38
N THR A 134 1.37 23.81 14.22
CA THR A 134 1.05 23.05 13.00
C THR A 134 2.12 22.01 12.71
N ILE A 135 1.73 20.95 12.04
CA ILE A 135 2.57 19.84 11.61
C ILE A 135 2.44 19.62 10.10
N THR A 136 3.55 19.29 9.43
CA THR A 136 3.58 18.90 8.02
C THR A 136 3.42 17.38 7.86
N LYS A 137 3.12 16.91 6.63
CA LYS A 137 2.99 15.48 6.34
C LYS A 137 4.26 14.69 6.67
N GLU A 138 5.43 15.21 6.29
CA GLU A 138 6.72 14.55 6.49
C GLU A 138 7.03 14.38 7.99
N LYS A 139 6.76 15.44 8.77
CA LYS A 139 6.96 15.40 10.21
C LYS A 139 5.98 14.45 10.89
N ALA A 140 4.72 14.42 10.45
CA ALA A 140 3.71 13.48 10.94
C ALA A 140 4.10 12.01 10.66
N ILE A 141 4.56 11.71 9.44
CA ILE A 141 5.07 10.38 9.07
C ILE A 141 6.22 9.98 9.99
N THR A 142 7.21 10.86 10.14
CA THR A 142 8.40 10.58 10.94
C THR A 142 8.04 10.30 12.40
N LEU A 143 7.16 11.12 12.99
CA LEU A 143 6.71 10.93 14.36
C LEU A 143 5.91 9.62 14.52
N ALA A 144 5.01 9.30 13.60
CA ALA A 144 4.22 8.08 13.66
C ALA A 144 5.10 6.81 13.49
N GLU A 145 6.02 6.81 12.54
CA GLU A 145 6.95 5.70 12.32
C GLU A 145 7.88 5.49 13.52
N ASN A 146 8.45 6.57 14.06
CA ASN A 146 9.32 6.48 15.23
C ASN A 146 8.56 5.99 16.46
N TYR A 147 7.37 6.54 16.71
CA TYR A 147 6.51 6.13 17.82
C TYR A 147 6.17 4.63 17.76
N LEU A 148 5.70 4.14 16.59
CA LEU A 148 5.36 2.72 16.46
C LEU A 148 6.59 1.81 16.46
N LYS A 149 7.75 2.29 15.99
CA LYS A 149 9.01 1.53 16.06
C LYS A 149 9.51 1.37 17.49
N GLU A 150 9.35 2.41 18.31
CA GLU A 150 9.67 2.35 19.74
C GLU A 150 8.71 1.41 20.49
N LEU A 151 7.42 1.50 20.19
CA LEU A 151 6.38 0.70 20.84
C LEU A 151 6.41 -0.77 20.39
N TYR A 152 6.65 -1.01 19.10
CA TYR A 152 6.61 -2.33 18.46
C TYR A 152 7.87 -2.59 17.61
N PRO A 153 9.05 -2.76 18.23
CA PRO A 153 10.33 -2.84 17.52
C PRO A 153 10.47 -4.06 16.60
N LYS A 154 9.64 -5.09 16.80
CA LYS A 154 9.61 -6.30 15.96
C LYS A 154 8.73 -6.15 14.72
N LEU A 155 7.86 -5.13 14.69
CA LEU A 155 6.98 -4.88 13.55
C LEU A 155 7.68 -3.98 12.54
N SER A 156 7.85 -4.49 11.32
CA SER A 156 8.32 -3.68 10.20
C SER A 156 7.15 -2.87 9.66
N LEU A 157 7.02 -1.61 10.05
CA LEU A 157 5.92 -0.72 9.67
C LEU A 157 6.42 0.44 8.82
N LYS A 158 5.63 0.83 7.81
CA LYS A 158 5.90 1.98 6.97
C LYS A 158 4.62 2.78 6.72
N ALA A 159 4.74 4.10 6.73
CA ALA A 159 3.62 4.97 6.41
C ALA A 159 3.26 4.92 4.92
N GLN A 160 1.96 4.98 4.65
CA GLN A 160 1.41 5.20 3.32
C GLN A 160 1.42 6.70 3.04
N GLY A 161 2.52 7.22 2.48
CA GLY A 161 2.75 8.67 2.33
C GLY A 161 1.59 9.43 1.65
N GLU A 162 1.04 8.89 0.57
CA GLU A 162 -0.12 9.46 -0.14
C GLU A 162 -1.41 9.45 0.69
N GLY A 163 -1.53 8.54 1.64
CA GLY A 163 -2.70 8.41 2.52
C GLY A 163 -2.69 9.35 3.73
N VAL A 164 -1.63 10.15 3.91
CA VAL A 164 -1.53 11.08 5.05
C VAL A 164 -2.41 12.31 4.82
N LEU A 165 -3.34 12.53 5.73
CA LEU A 165 -4.25 13.68 5.70
C LEU A 165 -3.87 14.69 6.77
N LEU A 166 -3.88 15.96 6.40
CA LEU A 166 -3.76 17.08 7.33
C LEU A 166 -5.15 17.51 7.77
N LEU A 167 -5.35 17.74 9.05
CA LEU A 167 -6.67 17.94 9.64
C LEU A 167 -6.71 19.23 10.47
N ASP A 168 -7.70 20.07 10.18
CA ASP A 168 -8.05 21.23 11.01
C ASP A 168 -8.93 20.80 12.19
N ARG A 169 -8.69 21.41 13.36
CA ARG A 169 -9.49 21.15 14.57
C ARG A 169 -10.80 21.95 14.51
N GLY A 170 -11.91 21.25 14.65
CA GLY A 170 -13.25 21.83 14.76
C GLY A 170 -14.19 20.88 15.49
N PRO A 171 -15.50 21.19 15.53
CA PRO A 171 -16.51 20.26 16.03
C PRO A 171 -16.46 18.90 15.31
N GLU A 172 -16.04 18.93 14.04
CA GLU A 172 -15.70 17.77 13.22
C GLU A 172 -14.29 17.98 12.66
N LEU A 173 -13.55 16.87 12.51
CA LEU A 173 -12.26 16.90 11.84
C LEU A 173 -12.47 17.11 10.34
N GLN A 174 -11.83 18.14 9.79
CA GLN A 174 -11.90 18.46 8.37
C GLN A 174 -10.53 18.40 7.74
N GLU A 175 -10.45 17.92 6.50
CA GLU A 175 -9.20 17.92 5.76
C GLU A 175 -8.77 19.36 5.44
N SER A 176 -7.54 19.69 5.81
CA SER A 176 -6.96 21.01 5.60
C SER A 176 -6.47 21.14 4.16
N GLN A 177 -6.73 22.30 3.56
CA GLN A 177 -6.19 22.67 2.25
C GLN A 177 -4.76 23.25 2.33
N LYS A 178 -4.22 23.37 3.55
CA LYS A 178 -2.89 23.94 3.80
C LYS A 178 -1.81 22.86 3.76
N SER A 179 -0.56 23.28 3.56
CA SER A 179 0.62 22.42 3.65
C SER A 179 0.97 22.02 5.08
N GLU A 180 0.31 22.61 6.07
CA GLU A 180 0.48 22.34 7.49
C GLU A 180 -0.86 22.51 8.23
N ALA A 181 -1.09 21.69 9.26
CA ALA A 181 -2.34 21.70 10.02
C ALA A 181 -2.09 21.32 11.49
N PRO A 182 -2.99 21.62 12.43
CA PRO A 182 -2.80 21.31 13.86
C PRO A 182 -2.83 19.82 14.20
N LEU A 183 -3.26 18.98 13.26
CA LEU A 183 -3.33 17.53 13.41
C LEU A 183 -3.05 16.87 12.05
N ALA A 184 -2.45 15.69 12.07
CA ALA A 184 -2.28 14.86 10.90
C ALA A 184 -2.73 13.43 11.20
N ARG A 185 -3.37 12.79 10.24
CA ARG A 185 -3.69 11.36 10.27
C ARG A 185 -2.74 10.63 9.32
N ALA A 186 -1.98 9.69 9.87
CA ALA A 186 -1.07 8.84 9.12
C ALA A 186 -1.53 7.37 9.21
N PHE A 187 -1.49 6.69 8.06
CA PHE A 187 -1.79 5.27 7.97
C PHE A 187 -0.49 4.48 7.82
N LEU A 188 -0.27 3.49 8.67
CA LEU A 188 0.91 2.63 8.62
C LEU A 188 0.50 1.18 8.35
N SER A 189 1.28 0.55 7.48
CA SER A 189 1.10 -0.84 7.08
C SER A 189 2.36 -1.66 7.37
N PRO A 190 2.25 -3.00 7.49
CA PRO A 190 3.40 -3.87 7.38
C PRO A 190 4.21 -3.54 6.13
N SER A 191 5.52 -3.59 6.23
CA SER A 191 6.41 -3.21 5.14
C SER A 191 7.42 -4.30 4.81
N LEU A 192 7.72 -4.41 3.52
CA LEU A 192 8.74 -5.31 2.99
C LEU A 192 9.74 -4.48 2.19
N LEU A 193 11.03 -4.60 2.53
CA LEU A 193 12.10 -3.82 1.91
C LEU A 193 11.86 -2.29 1.94
N GLY A 194 11.18 -1.80 2.98
CA GLY A 194 10.88 -0.37 3.15
C GLY A 194 9.65 0.13 2.41
N PHE A 195 8.91 -0.76 1.72
CA PHE A 195 7.67 -0.40 1.03
C PHE A 195 6.45 -0.90 1.80
N PRO A 196 5.41 -0.07 2.00
CA PRO A 196 4.18 -0.49 2.67
C PRO A 196 3.42 -1.52 1.82
N ILE A 197 2.98 -2.60 2.45
CA ILE A 197 2.11 -3.61 1.84
C ILE A 197 0.66 -3.14 1.97
N LEU A 198 -0.04 -3.07 0.83
CA LEU A 198 -1.46 -2.72 0.78
C LEU A 198 -2.29 -3.99 0.56
N PHE A 199 -3.28 -4.23 1.42
CA PHE A 199 -4.19 -5.37 1.27
C PHE A 199 -5.38 -4.96 0.39
N GLY A 200 -5.47 -5.54 -0.81
CA GLY A 200 -6.39 -5.07 -1.85
C GLY A 200 -7.90 -5.25 -1.59
N TYR A 201 -8.31 -5.97 -0.54
CA TYR A 201 -9.74 -6.29 -0.30
C TYR A 201 -10.37 -5.59 0.90
N ASN A 202 -9.59 -4.97 1.78
CA ASN A 202 -10.07 -4.06 2.81
C ASN A 202 -8.93 -3.08 3.08
N TYR A 203 -9.13 -1.81 2.73
CA TYR A 203 -8.18 -0.73 2.94
C TYR A 203 -8.12 -0.33 4.43
N MET A 204 -8.06 -1.32 5.32
CA MET A 204 -7.79 -1.08 6.74
C MET A 204 -6.28 -1.12 6.92
N PRO A 205 -5.65 0.04 7.17
CA PRO A 205 -4.25 0.06 7.53
C PRO A 205 -4.10 -0.67 8.88
N ALA A 206 -2.94 -1.29 9.08
CA ALA A 206 -2.68 -1.99 10.35
C ALA A 206 -2.65 -1.01 11.53
N PHE A 207 -2.26 0.23 11.28
CA PHE A 207 -2.28 1.30 12.27
C PHE A 207 -2.77 2.60 11.63
N GLU A 208 -3.68 3.27 12.31
CA GLU A 208 -4.09 4.65 12.04
C GLU A 208 -3.65 5.51 13.22
N VAL A 209 -2.76 6.48 12.96
CA VAL A 209 -2.15 7.32 13.99
C VAL A 209 -2.52 8.77 13.73
N TYR A 210 -3.07 9.42 14.75
CA TYR A 210 -3.31 10.86 14.76
C TYR A 210 -2.19 11.52 15.55
N VAL A 211 -1.48 12.44 14.91
CA VAL A 211 -0.27 13.06 15.42
C VAL A 211 -0.39 14.58 15.35
N SER A 212 0.04 15.25 16.41
CA SER A 212 0.26 16.69 16.43
C SER A 212 1.72 17.00 16.80
N VAL A 213 2.04 18.28 16.95
CA VAL A 213 3.37 18.71 17.40
C VAL A 213 3.69 18.21 18.82
N GLU A 214 2.66 17.96 19.64
CA GLU A 214 2.79 17.45 21.01
C GLU A 214 2.98 15.93 21.07
N GLY A 215 2.82 15.22 19.94
CA GLY A 215 2.97 13.77 19.85
C GLY A 215 1.69 13.06 19.37
N VAL A 216 1.52 11.80 19.79
CA VAL A 216 0.39 10.96 19.38
C VAL A 216 -0.84 11.27 20.22
N GLU A 217 -1.95 11.61 19.55
CA GLU A 217 -3.23 11.94 20.18
C GLU A 217 -4.22 10.79 20.14
N LYS A 218 -4.17 9.98 19.09
CA LYS A 218 -5.01 8.79 18.92
C LYS A 218 -4.27 7.74 18.10
N LEU A 219 -4.46 6.49 18.48
CA LEU A 219 -3.96 5.31 17.79
C LEU A 219 -5.10 4.31 17.62
N THR A 220 -5.31 3.83 16.40
CA THR A 220 -6.26 2.77 16.10
C THR A 220 -5.52 1.61 15.42
N ILE A 221 -5.82 0.38 15.84
CA ILE A 221 -5.20 -0.89 15.41
C ILE A 221 -6.30 -1.87 15.02
#